data_AF-A0A1P8WPI7-F1
#
_entry.id   AF-A0A1P8WPI7-F1
#
_cell.length_a   1.000
_cell.length_b   1.000
_cell.length_c   1.000
_cell.angle_alpha   90.00
_cell.angle_beta   90.00
_cell.angle_gamma   90.00
#
_symmetry.space_group_name_H-M   'P 1'
#
loop_
_entity.id
_entity.type
_entity.pdbx_description
1 polymer ?
#
loop_
_entity_poly.entity_id
_entity_poly.type
_entity_poly.pdbx_seq_one_letter_code
_entity_poly.pdbx_strand_id
1 'polypeptide(L)'
;MQTPRNPLDRRRYSKDTRSTIAASGLTDGEYVFVQDVEKQVWVLPDGPHTHPRVLGNREPALYAGTLCMVDGCVTELTNLSGTFRCDDEEGLLAVADWLEDTGLELAPGGVRFFPFDGGRPFVLR
;
A
#
# COMPACT_ATOMS: atom_id res chain seq x y z
N MET A 1 5.13 12.52 11.59
CA MET A 1 5.44 12.90 10.19
C MET A 1 6.19 11.74 9.55
N GLN A 2 5.60 11.07 8.57
CA GLN A 2 6.21 9.91 7.90
C GLN A 2 7.53 10.32 7.22
N THR A 3 8.54 9.46 7.32
CA THR A 3 9.84 9.67 6.65
C THR A 3 9.89 8.81 5.38
N PRO A 4 10.31 9.36 4.23
CA PRO A 4 10.50 8.57 3.02
C PRO A 4 11.51 7.44 3.21
N ARG A 5 11.15 6.25 2.71
CA ARG A 5 11.95 5.04 2.80
C ARG A 5 12.42 4.62 1.41
N ASN A 6 13.70 4.30 1.31
CA ASN A 6 14.23 3.71 0.09
C ASN A 6 13.81 2.23 -0.01
N PRO A 7 13.63 1.70 -1.23
CA PRO A 7 13.39 0.27 -1.40
C PRO A 7 14.60 -0.55 -0.94
N LEU A 8 14.33 -1.71 -0.35
CA LEU A 8 15.34 -2.68 0.12
C LEU A 8 16.13 -3.26 -1.06
N ASP A 9 15.46 -3.50 -2.19
CA ASP A 9 16.10 -3.91 -3.44
C ASP A 9 16.69 -2.69 -4.17
N ARG A 10 17.97 -2.78 -4.54
CA ARG A 10 18.72 -1.73 -5.23
C ARG A 10 18.59 -1.79 -6.75
N ARG A 11 17.90 -2.77 -7.32
CA ARG A 11 17.63 -2.86 -8.77
C ARG A 11 16.69 -1.76 -9.23
N ARG A 12 16.99 -1.15 -10.38
CA ARG A 12 16.10 -0.17 -11.03
C ARG A 12 15.09 -0.91 -11.90
N TYR A 13 13.84 -0.95 -11.47
CA TYR A 13 12.73 -1.44 -12.27
C TYR A 13 12.07 -0.28 -13.01
N SER A 14 11.62 -0.50 -14.23
CA SER A 14 10.70 0.41 -14.90
C SER A 14 9.36 0.40 -14.15
N LYS A 15 8.70 1.57 -14.07
CA LYS A 15 7.32 1.66 -13.59
C LYS A 15 6.42 0.77 -14.46
N ASP A 16 5.54 0.00 -13.85
CA ASP A 16 4.54 -0.80 -14.57
C ASP A 16 3.45 0.13 -15.13
N THR A 17 3.08 -0.06 -16.39
CA THR A 17 2.09 0.79 -17.09
C THR A 17 0.68 0.68 -16.53
N ARG A 18 0.40 -0.38 -15.74
CA ARG A 18 -0.88 -0.56 -15.05
C ARG A 18 -0.91 0.13 -13.68
N SER A 19 0.21 0.68 -13.22
CA SER A 19 0.23 1.40 -11.95
C SER A 19 -0.52 2.73 -12.07
N THR A 20 -1.51 2.92 -11.21
CA THR A 20 -2.40 4.08 -11.20
C THR A 20 -2.54 4.62 -9.79
N ILE A 21 -2.94 5.87 -9.65
CA ILE A 21 -3.40 6.43 -8.38
C ILE A 21 -4.70 5.70 -8.00
N ALA A 22 -4.83 5.29 -6.74
CA ALA A 22 -6.03 4.68 -6.20
C ALA A 22 -7.18 5.70 -6.17
N ALA A 23 -8.37 5.28 -6.59
CA ALA A 23 -9.55 6.12 -6.67
C ALA A 23 -10.83 5.26 -6.67
N SER A 24 -11.98 5.89 -6.45
CA SER A 24 -13.29 5.26 -6.63
C SER A 24 -13.43 4.71 -8.06
N GLY A 25 -13.67 3.40 -8.18
CA GLY A 25 -13.67 2.68 -9.47
C GLY A 25 -12.53 1.70 -9.65
N LEU A 26 -11.66 1.52 -8.64
CA LEU A 26 -10.73 0.39 -8.60
C LEU A 26 -11.51 -0.92 -8.67
N THR A 27 -11.13 -1.81 -9.60
CA THR A 27 -11.82 -3.09 -9.78
C THR A 27 -11.49 -4.06 -8.64
N ASP A 28 -12.37 -5.01 -8.39
CA ASP A 28 -12.11 -6.10 -7.45
C ASP A 28 -10.82 -6.86 -7.76
N GLY A 29 -10.13 -7.32 -6.71
CA GLY A 29 -8.88 -8.04 -6.81
C GLY A 29 -7.83 -7.64 -5.77
N GLU A 30 -6.68 -8.29 -5.84
CA GLU A 30 -5.52 -8.06 -4.97
C GLU A 30 -4.56 -7.06 -5.61
N TYR A 31 -4.05 -6.14 -4.79
CA TYR A 31 -3.15 -5.07 -5.18
C TYR A 31 -1.98 -4.97 -4.20
N VAL A 32 -0.85 -4.55 -4.73
CA VAL A 32 0.15 -3.85 -3.92
C VAL A 32 -0.09 -2.37 -4.01
N PHE A 33 0.20 -1.65 -2.92
CA PHE A 33 0.17 -0.20 -2.93
C PHE A 33 1.49 0.41 -2.46
N VAL A 34 1.75 1.63 -2.91
CA VAL A 34 2.83 2.49 -2.45
C VAL A 34 2.30 3.91 -2.29
N GLN A 35 2.48 4.49 -1.12
CA GLN A 35 2.27 5.92 -0.87
C GLN A 35 3.56 6.67 -1.26
N ASP A 36 3.47 7.56 -2.24
CA ASP A 36 4.63 8.36 -2.68
C ASP A 36 4.94 9.51 -1.71
N VAL A 37 5.98 10.28 -2.01
CA VAL A 37 6.41 11.44 -1.20
C VAL A 37 5.43 12.61 -1.23
N GLU A 38 4.50 12.64 -2.19
CA GLU A 38 3.41 13.60 -2.29
C GLU A 38 2.14 13.12 -1.56
N LYS A 39 2.25 11.98 -0.85
CA LYS A 39 1.18 11.30 -0.10
C LYS A 39 0.09 10.68 -0.96
N GLN A 40 0.29 10.55 -2.27
CA GLN A 40 -0.67 9.84 -3.14
C GLN A 40 -0.47 8.35 -3.01
N VAL A 41 -1.57 7.59 -2.93
CA VAL A 41 -1.52 6.13 -2.92
C VAL A 41 -1.62 5.61 -4.35
N TRP A 42 -0.54 5.00 -4.82
CA TRP A 42 -0.48 4.29 -6.08
C TRP A 42 -0.73 2.81 -5.86
N VAL A 43 -1.50 2.18 -6.74
CA VAL A 43 -1.80 0.75 -6.73
C VAL A 43 -1.32 0.07 -8.00
N LEU A 44 -1.07 -1.23 -7.90
CA LEU A 44 -0.77 -2.11 -9.02
C LEU A 44 -1.33 -3.50 -8.69
N PRO A 45 -2.03 -4.19 -9.62
CA PRO A 45 -2.49 -5.55 -9.39
C PRO A 45 -1.34 -6.44 -8.92
N ASP A 46 -1.59 -7.26 -7.90
CA ASP A 46 -0.55 -8.07 -7.28
C ASP A 46 0.02 -9.13 -8.26
N GLY A 47 1.24 -9.58 -7.96
CA GLY A 47 2.02 -10.48 -8.78
C GLY A 47 3.51 -10.44 -8.45
N PRO A 48 4.34 -11.18 -9.19
CA PRO A 48 5.77 -11.25 -8.91
C PRO A 48 6.48 -9.90 -9.08
N HIS A 49 7.21 -9.47 -8.05
CA HIS A 49 8.03 -8.25 -8.06
C HIS A 49 7.26 -6.96 -8.41
N THR A 50 6.08 -6.79 -7.85
CA THR A 50 5.17 -5.66 -8.14
C THR A 50 5.51 -4.39 -7.37
N HIS A 51 5.76 -4.43 -6.06
CA HIS A 51 6.09 -3.23 -5.26
C HIS A 51 7.20 -2.34 -5.86
N PRO A 52 8.35 -2.86 -6.33
CA PRO A 52 9.40 -2.02 -6.93
C PRO A 52 8.98 -1.33 -8.24
N ARG A 53 7.88 -1.78 -8.85
CA ARG A 53 7.37 -1.30 -10.14
C ARG A 53 6.19 -0.33 -10.00
N VAL A 54 5.66 -0.11 -8.80
CA VAL A 54 4.56 0.84 -8.58
C VAL A 54 5.01 2.26 -8.91
N LEU A 55 6.09 2.74 -8.29
CA LEU A 55 6.71 4.02 -8.65
C LEU A 55 7.83 3.87 -9.68
N GLY A 56 8.46 2.69 -9.73
CA GLY A 56 9.64 2.43 -10.57
C GLY A 56 10.87 3.21 -10.10
N ASN A 57 11.98 3.06 -10.83
CA ASN A 57 13.23 3.82 -10.70
C ASN A 57 13.90 3.87 -9.30
N ARG A 58 13.41 3.08 -8.35
CA ARG A 58 13.79 3.12 -6.92
C ARG A 58 13.37 4.42 -6.24
N GLU A 59 12.24 4.96 -6.66
CA GLU A 59 11.65 6.10 -5.96
C GLU A 59 11.36 5.72 -4.50
N PRO A 60 11.61 6.64 -3.54
CA PRO A 60 11.29 6.41 -2.15
C PRO A 60 9.77 6.46 -1.94
N ALA A 61 9.32 5.80 -0.86
CA ALA A 61 7.92 5.74 -0.48
C ALA A 61 7.72 6.18 0.97
N LEU A 62 6.59 6.85 1.25
CA LEU A 62 6.16 7.12 2.62
C LEU A 62 5.53 5.89 3.27
N TYR A 63 4.92 5.00 2.50
CA TYR A 63 4.36 3.75 2.98
C TYR A 63 4.18 2.75 1.84
N ALA A 64 4.07 1.46 2.15
CA ALA A 64 3.74 0.43 1.17
C ALA A 64 3.10 -0.77 1.86
N GLY A 65 2.32 -1.53 1.11
CA GLY A 65 1.59 -2.65 1.67
C GLY A 65 0.80 -3.42 0.62
N THR A 66 -0.17 -4.19 1.07
CA THR A 66 -1.15 -4.87 0.21
C THR A 66 -2.55 -4.34 0.48
N LEU A 67 -3.40 -4.43 -0.54
CA LEU A 67 -4.79 -4.01 -0.52
C LEU A 67 -5.64 -5.04 -1.29
N CYS A 68 -6.81 -5.41 -0.77
CA CYS A 68 -7.78 -6.28 -1.43
C CYS A 68 -9.11 -5.56 -1.62
N MET A 69 -9.61 -5.55 -2.86
CA MET A 69 -10.92 -5.01 -3.24
C MET A 69 -11.92 -6.15 -3.45
N VAL A 70 -13.08 -6.07 -2.82
CA VAL A 70 -14.21 -6.98 -3.00
C VAL A 70 -15.51 -6.18 -3.01
N ASP A 71 -16.34 -6.37 -4.02
CA ASP A 71 -17.62 -5.65 -4.21
C ASP A 71 -17.45 -4.12 -4.13
N GLY A 72 -16.35 -3.58 -4.66
CA GLY A 72 -16.04 -2.15 -4.62
C GLY A 72 -15.56 -1.61 -3.27
N CYS A 73 -15.30 -2.48 -2.29
CA CYS A 73 -14.86 -2.13 -0.94
C CYS A 73 -13.45 -2.67 -0.66
N VAL A 74 -12.63 -1.91 0.06
CA VAL A 74 -11.33 -2.37 0.59
C VAL A 74 -11.60 -3.29 1.78
N THR A 75 -11.44 -4.59 1.57
CA THR A 75 -11.68 -5.62 2.61
C THR A 75 -10.43 -5.99 3.40
N GLU A 76 -9.26 -5.71 2.84
CA GLU A 76 -7.98 -5.88 3.51
C GLU A 76 -7.02 -4.77 3.09
N LEU A 77 -6.41 -4.11 4.07
CA LEU A 77 -5.35 -3.13 3.92
C LEU A 77 -4.28 -3.44 4.96
N THR A 78 -3.06 -3.76 4.51
CA THR A 78 -1.97 -4.19 5.39
C THR A 78 -0.68 -3.41 5.17
N ASN A 79 0.25 -3.48 6.11
CA ASN A 79 1.62 -2.96 5.96
C ASN A 79 2.60 -3.98 5.33
N LEU A 80 2.10 -5.05 4.72
CA LEU A 80 2.96 -6.11 4.16
C LEU A 80 3.61 -5.65 2.85
N SER A 81 4.92 -5.44 2.88
CA SER A 81 5.72 -5.17 1.69
C SER A 81 7.05 -5.91 1.73
N GLY A 82 7.37 -6.62 0.65
CA GLY A 82 8.70 -7.20 0.45
C GLY A 82 9.75 -6.18 0.00
N THR A 83 9.35 -4.93 -0.29
CA THR A 83 10.23 -3.90 -0.88
C THR A 83 10.51 -2.74 0.07
N PHE A 84 9.56 -2.37 0.92
CA PHE A 84 9.73 -1.29 1.89
C PHE A 84 9.47 -1.80 3.30
N ARG A 85 10.28 -1.38 4.28
CA ARG A 85 10.00 -1.68 5.69
C ARG A 85 9.04 -0.63 6.24
N CYS A 86 7.78 -1.00 6.42
CA CYS A 86 6.74 -0.14 6.98
C CYS A 86 6.28 -0.70 8.33
N ASP A 87 6.83 -0.16 9.41
CA ASP A 87 6.76 -0.69 10.77
C ASP A 87 6.05 0.24 11.76
N ASP A 88 5.33 1.25 11.26
CA ASP A 88 4.53 2.18 12.07
C ASP A 88 3.03 2.10 11.73
N GLU A 89 2.19 2.06 12.77
CA GLU A 89 0.72 2.01 12.67
C GLU A 89 0.15 3.32 12.12
N GLU A 90 0.73 4.48 12.53
CA GLU A 90 0.30 5.81 12.10
C GLU A 90 0.32 5.93 10.57
N GLY A 91 1.35 5.38 9.92
CA GLY A 91 1.45 5.41 8.47
C GLY A 91 0.43 4.53 7.75
N LEU A 92 0.04 3.39 8.33
CA LEU A 92 -1.02 2.55 7.75
C LEU A 92 -2.37 3.24 7.86
N LEU A 93 -2.65 3.88 9.02
CA LEU A 93 -3.85 4.69 9.22
C LEU A 93 -3.90 5.87 8.25
N ALA A 94 -2.78 6.56 8.04
CA ALA A 94 -2.71 7.68 7.08
C ALA A 94 -3.00 7.24 5.63
N VAL A 95 -2.61 6.02 5.25
CA VAL A 95 -3.00 5.44 3.96
C VAL A 95 -4.50 5.16 3.93
N ALA A 96 -5.03 4.58 5.00
CA ALA A 96 -6.44 4.25 5.13
C ALA A 96 -7.32 5.52 5.00
N ASP A 97 -6.96 6.59 5.70
CA ASP A 97 -7.66 7.88 5.67
C ASP A 97 -7.60 8.50 4.25
N TRP A 98 -6.45 8.44 3.58
CA TRP A 98 -6.32 8.93 2.21
C TRP A 98 -7.22 8.16 1.23
N LEU A 99 -7.34 6.83 1.39
CA LEU A 99 -8.23 6.02 0.55
C LEU A 99 -9.70 6.43 0.75
N GLU A 100 -10.14 6.68 1.99
CA GLU A 100 -11.48 7.20 2.27
C GLU A 100 -11.70 8.59 1.68
N ASP A 101 -10.74 9.49 1.83
CA ASP A 101 -10.79 10.86 1.27
C ASP A 101 -10.87 10.86 -0.26
N THR A 102 -10.41 9.80 -0.93
CA THR A 102 -10.53 9.61 -2.38
C THR A 102 -11.77 8.83 -2.81
N GLY A 103 -12.64 8.51 -1.85
CA GLY A 103 -13.95 7.91 -2.08
C GLY A 103 -13.94 6.38 -2.16
N LEU A 104 -12.89 5.71 -1.67
CA LEU A 104 -12.92 4.26 -1.44
C LEU A 104 -13.52 3.96 -0.07
N GLU A 105 -14.35 2.93 0.00
CA GLU A 105 -14.90 2.44 1.27
C GLU A 105 -13.96 1.39 1.87
N LEU A 106 -13.77 1.41 3.19
CA LEU A 106 -13.05 0.35 3.91
C LEU A 106 -14.04 -0.47 4.74
N ALA A 107 -13.91 -1.78 4.64
CA ALA A 107 -14.69 -2.70 5.45
C ALA A 107 -14.29 -2.59 6.93
N PRO A 108 -15.24 -2.74 7.88
CA PRO A 108 -14.91 -2.86 9.29
C PRO A 108 -13.94 -4.02 9.54
N GLY A 109 -12.84 -3.75 10.25
CA GLY A 109 -11.77 -4.71 10.48
C GLY A 109 -10.82 -4.91 9.30
N GLY A 110 -10.98 -4.15 8.22
CA GLY A 110 -10.19 -4.26 7.00
C GLY A 110 -8.76 -3.74 7.16
N VAL A 111 -8.48 -2.86 8.13
CA VAL A 111 -7.14 -2.33 8.34
C VAL A 111 -6.39 -3.19 9.35
N ARG A 112 -5.40 -3.96 8.88
CA ARG A 112 -4.68 -4.95 9.69
C ARG A 112 -3.18 -4.68 9.69
N PHE A 113 -2.64 -4.50 10.87
CA PHE A 113 -1.21 -4.26 11.07
C PHE A 113 -0.47 -5.55 11.44
N PHE A 114 0.69 -5.75 10.81
CA PHE A 114 1.59 -6.88 11.03
C PHE A 114 2.90 -6.38 11.67
N PRO A 115 3.12 -6.69 12.96
CA PRO A 115 4.37 -6.35 13.65
C PRO A 115 5.59 -6.97 12.98
N PHE A 116 6.67 -6.19 12.85
CA PHE A 116 7.91 -6.66 12.23
C PHE A 116 8.69 -7.65 13.13
N ASP A 117 8.38 -7.70 14.42
CA ASP A 117 8.97 -8.63 15.39
C ASP A 117 8.39 -10.06 15.31
N GLY A 118 7.49 -10.32 14.36
CA GLY A 118 6.82 -11.61 14.21
C GLY A 118 5.63 -11.79 15.16
N GLY A 119 5.21 -10.72 15.85
CA GLY A 119 3.98 -10.69 16.61
C GLY A 119 2.74 -11.01 15.76
N ARG A 120 1.64 -11.35 16.44
CA ARG A 120 0.38 -11.63 15.75
C ARG A 120 -0.18 -10.34 15.13
N PRO A 121 -0.77 -10.40 13.93
CA PRO A 121 -1.43 -9.24 13.36
C PRO A 121 -2.64 -8.84 14.20
N PHE A 122 -2.94 -7.54 14.22
CA PHE A 122 -4.11 -6.99 14.89
C PHE A 122 -4.82 -5.95 14.02
N VAL A 123 -6.07 -5.70 14.34
CA VAL A 123 -6.95 -4.76 13.62
C VAL A 123 -6.74 -3.36 14.17
N LEU A 124 -6.61 -2.37 13.29
CA LEU A 124 -6.59 -0.95 13.64
C LEU A 124 -7.97 -0.30 13.51
N ARG A 125 -8.75 -0.68 12.49
CA ARG A 125 -10.16 -0.30 12.30
C ARG A 125 -10.89 -1.28 11.38
#